data_AF-A0A9W8AQN8-F1
#
_entry.id   AF-A0A9W8AQN8-F1
#
_cell.length_a   1.000
_cell.length_b   1.000
_cell.length_c   1.000
_cell.angle_alpha   90.00
_cell.angle_beta   90.00
_cell.angle_gamma   90.00
#
_symmetry.space_group_name_H-M   'P 1'
#
loop_
_entity.id
_entity.type
_entity.pdbx_description
1 polymer ?
#
loop_
_entity_poly.entity_id
_entity_poly.type
_entity_poly.pdbx_seq_one_letter_code
_entity_poly.pdbx_strand_id
1 'polypeptide(L)'
;MDNLTALTRGSALYAKKRQFKKNQVQAIKFDTDARKEFLTGFSKRKKERRRKAEEKRAEREKEERRELRKERKRNLKAQIEENIAQQRAYFGIEDDPEDPDQVDSGDAAVEQPDVTEYQTPNTLTTVTVVSELDVDSLRGWDAPVQISRSQESDSENEKTVQHVRMSRNLR
;
A
#
# COMPACT_ATOMS: atom_id res chain seq x y z
N MET A 1 -36.64 -14.52 12.98
CA MET A 1 -35.80 -15.09 14.07
C MET A 1 -35.76 -16.59 13.86
N ASP A 2 -34.61 -17.16 13.56
CA ASP A 2 -34.51 -18.61 13.30
C ASP A 2 -34.60 -19.42 14.58
N ASN A 3 -35.58 -20.32 14.65
CA ASN A 3 -35.84 -21.17 15.82
C ASN A 3 -34.65 -22.09 16.17
N LEU A 4 -33.91 -22.57 15.15
CA LEU A 4 -32.67 -23.32 15.32
C LEU A 4 -31.62 -22.52 16.10
N THR A 5 -31.48 -21.23 15.80
CA THR A 5 -30.53 -20.36 16.51
C THR A 5 -30.99 -20.11 17.94
N ALA A 6 -32.30 -19.94 18.18
CA ALA A 6 -32.85 -19.74 19.53
C ALA A 6 -32.59 -20.94 20.45
N LEU A 7 -32.77 -22.16 19.93
CA LEU A 7 -32.54 -23.40 20.67
C LEU A 7 -31.05 -23.72 20.84
N THR A 8 -30.20 -23.39 19.86
CA THR A 8 -28.75 -23.70 19.88
C THR A 8 -27.91 -22.62 20.58
N ARG A 9 -28.44 -21.42 20.78
CA ARG A 9 -27.71 -20.30 21.42
C ARG A 9 -27.22 -20.65 22.83
N GLY A 10 -28.00 -21.41 23.60
CA GLY A 10 -27.63 -21.84 24.95
C GLY A 10 -26.36 -22.71 24.96
N SER A 11 -26.32 -23.75 24.13
CA SER A 11 -25.17 -24.66 24.05
C SER A 11 -23.91 -23.97 23.55
N ALA A 12 -24.04 -23.06 22.57
CA ALA A 12 -22.94 -22.24 22.09
C ALA A 12 -22.37 -21.32 23.18
N LEU A 13 -23.22 -20.70 23.99
CA LEU A 13 -22.79 -19.87 25.13
C LEU A 13 -22.10 -20.70 26.22
N TYR A 14 -22.63 -21.89 26.54
CA TYR A 14 -21.99 -22.81 27.49
C TYR A 14 -20.62 -23.31 27.00
N ALA A 15 -20.51 -23.64 25.72
CA ALA A 15 -19.24 -23.99 25.11
C ALA A 15 -18.22 -22.85 25.21
N LYS A 16 -18.62 -21.61 24.89
CA LYS A 16 -17.79 -20.41 25.04
C LYS A 16 -17.34 -20.20 26.49
N LYS A 17 -18.26 -20.30 27.45
CA LYS A 17 -17.96 -20.16 28.89
C LYS A 17 -16.97 -21.23 29.37
N ARG A 18 -17.09 -22.47 28.89
CA ARG A 18 -16.16 -23.55 29.20
C ARG A 18 -14.77 -23.26 28.64
N GLN A 19 -14.66 -22.78 27.40
CA GLN A 19 -13.38 -22.37 26.81
C GLN A 19 -12.77 -21.19 27.57
N PHE A 20 -13.58 -20.21 27.96
CA PHE A 20 -13.11 -19.06 28.74
C PHE A 20 -12.55 -19.48 30.11
N LYS A 21 -13.20 -20.43 30.80
CA LYS A 21 -12.69 -21.01 32.05
C LYS A 21 -11.41 -21.82 31.86
N LYS A 22 -11.27 -22.55 30.74
CA LYS A 22 -10.03 -23.28 30.41
C LYS A 22 -8.86 -22.33 30.15
N ASN A 23 -9.12 -21.22 29.46
CA ASN A 23 -8.12 -20.20 29.13
C ASN A 23 -7.94 -19.17 30.26
N GLN A 24 -8.62 -19.35 31.39
CA GLN A 24 -8.48 -18.48 32.54
C GLN A 24 -7.09 -18.70 33.16
N VAL A 25 -6.32 -17.62 33.22
CA VAL A 25 -4.99 -17.63 33.85
C VAL A 25 -5.17 -17.93 35.34
N GLN A 26 -4.70 -19.11 35.80
CA GLN A 26 -4.92 -19.60 37.16
C GLN A 26 -4.13 -18.83 38.22
N ALA A 27 -2.94 -18.33 37.86
CA ALA A 27 -2.09 -17.54 38.76
C ALA A 27 -1.31 -16.49 37.97
N ILE A 28 -1.27 -15.26 38.49
CA ILE A 28 -0.46 -14.18 37.94
C ILE A 28 0.87 -14.19 38.70
N LYS A 29 1.93 -14.69 38.07
CA LYS A 29 3.30 -14.62 38.60
C LYS A 29 4.00 -13.42 37.96
N PHE A 30 4.58 -12.57 38.79
CA PHE A 30 5.38 -11.44 38.32
C PHE A 30 6.84 -11.87 38.23
N ASP A 31 7.41 -11.74 37.05
CA ASP A 31 8.86 -11.85 36.88
C ASP A 31 9.53 -10.58 37.42
N THR A 32 10.42 -10.77 38.38
CA THR A 32 11.14 -9.68 39.02
C THR A 32 12.08 -8.97 38.07
N ASP A 33 12.64 -9.67 37.07
CA ASP A 33 13.60 -9.08 36.14
C ASP A 33 12.89 -8.27 35.06
N ALA A 34 11.81 -8.80 34.48
CA ALA A 34 10.90 -8.01 33.64
C ALA A 34 10.35 -6.78 34.37
N ARG A 35 10.08 -6.88 35.69
CA ARG A 35 9.66 -5.73 36.50
C ARG A 35 10.76 -4.69 36.64
N LYS A 36 12.02 -5.08 36.88
CA LYS A 36 13.16 -4.15 36.95
C LYS A 36 13.39 -3.44 35.62
N GLU A 37 13.30 -4.17 34.50
CA GLU A 37 13.38 -3.58 33.16
C GLU A 37 12.21 -2.63 32.89
N PHE A 38 11.01 -2.98 33.34
CA PHE A 38 9.87 -2.07 33.27
C PHE A 38 10.05 -0.87 34.20
N LEU A 39 10.63 -0.98 35.38
CA LEU A 39 10.80 0.20 36.23
C LEU A 39 11.92 1.12 35.75
N THR A 40 12.98 0.60 35.17
CA THR A 40 14.15 1.41 34.75
C THR A 40 14.11 1.82 33.27
N GLY A 41 13.47 1.01 32.42
CA GLY A 41 13.44 1.15 30.96
C GLY A 41 12.42 2.15 30.40
N PHE A 42 12.12 3.25 31.10
CA PHE A 42 11.11 4.23 30.64
C PHE A 42 11.37 4.76 29.22
N SER A 43 12.64 5.00 28.88
CA SER A 43 13.05 5.45 27.54
C SER A 43 12.72 4.40 26.47
N LYS A 44 13.02 3.12 26.72
CA LYS A 44 12.68 2.01 25.83
C LYS A 44 11.16 1.96 25.60
N ARG A 45 10.36 2.01 26.66
CA ARG A 45 8.89 2.01 26.53
C ARG A 45 8.34 3.24 25.82
N LYS A 46 8.93 4.41 26.04
CA LYS A 46 8.51 5.63 25.33
C LYS A 46 8.80 5.49 23.83
N LYS A 47 9.95 4.93 23.45
CA LYS A 47 10.27 4.63 22.04
C LYS A 47 9.34 3.57 21.45
N GLU A 48 9.12 2.47 22.15
CA GLU A 48 8.21 1.40 21.72
C GLU A 48 6.77 1.89 21.55
N ARG A 49 6.26 2.74 22.46
CA ARG A 49 4.92 3.33 22.29
C ARG A 49 4.82 4.21 21.05
N ARG A 50 5.84 5.02 20.77
CA ARG A 50 5.88 5.84 19.55
C ARG A 50 5.91 4.95 18.30
N ARG A 51 6.82 3.97 18.28
CA ARG A 51 6.93 3.00 17.19
C ARG A 51 5.62 2.25 16.95
N LYS A 52 4.96 1.74 17.99
CA LYS A 52 3.64 1.08 17.86
C LYS A 52 2.55 2.02 17.35
N ALA A 53 2.58 3.29 17.73
CA ALA A 53 1.64 4.28 17.22
C ALA A 53 1.88 4.58 15.73
N GLU A 54 3.15 4.65 15.31
CA GLU A 54 3.56 4.79 13.90
C GLU A 54 3.17 3.55 13.08
N GLU A 55 3.47 2.34 13.57
CA GLU A 55 3.08 1.08 12.94
C GLU A 55 1.57 1.00 12.75
N LYS A 56 0.78 1.28 13.81
CA LYS A 56 -0.69 1.30 13.72
C LYS A 56 -1.23 2.38 12.79
N ARG A 57 -0.51 3.50 12.60
CA ARG A 57 -0.89 4.52 11.62
C ARG A 57 -0.60 4.02 10.20
N ALA A 58 0.57 3.45 9.96
CA ALA A 58 0.96 2.91 8.67
C ALA A 58 0.08 1.72 8.24
N GLU A 59 -0.35 0.87 9.18
CA GLU A 59 -1.29 -0.23 8.91
C GLU A 59 -2.66 0.30 8.45
N ARG A 60 -3.20 1.31 9.14
CA ARG A 60 -4.46 1.95 8.75
C ARG A 60 -4.38 2.60 7.38
N GLU A 61 -3.30 3.34 7.10
CA GLU A 61 -3.10 3.96 5.78
C GLU A 61 -2.99 2.92 4.65
N LYS A 62 -2.32 1.79 4.91
CA LYS A 62 -2.26 0.67 3.94
C LYS A 62 -3.62 0.04 3.70
N GLU A 63 -4.43 -0.09 4.75
CA GLU A 63 -5.79 -0.62 4.67
C GLU A 63 -6.70 0.32 3.88
N GLU A 64 -6.73 1.61 4.22
CA GLU A 64 -7.44 2.66 3.49
C GLU A 64 -7.03 2.70 2.02
N ARG A 65 -5.73 2.65 1.72
CA ARG A 65 -5.24 2.58 0.33
C ARG A 65 -5.75 1.35 -0.41
N ARG A 66 -5.84 0.20 0.27
CA ARG A 66 -6.36 -1.04 -0.32
C ARG A 66 -7.85 -0.93 -0.58
N GLU A 67 -8.61 -0.34 0.32
CA GLU A 67 -10.05 -0.09 0.17
C GLU A 67 -10.32 0.87 -0.98
N LEU A 68 -9.63 2.01 -1.03
CA LEU A 68 -9.72 2.98 -2.13
C LEU A 68 -9.38 2.35 -3.50
N ARG A 69 -8.42 1.42 -3.54
CA ARG A 69 -8.13 0.66 -4.77
C ARG A 69 -9.28 -0.27 -5.16
N LYS A 70 -9.90 -0.95 -4.19
CA LYS A 70 -11.05 -1.82 -4.44
C LYS A 70 -12.26 -1.01 -4.90
N GLU A 71 -12.54 0.11 -4.25
CA GLU A 71 -13.62 1.03 -4.61
C GLU A 71 -13.42 1.60 -6.01
N ARG A 72 -12.22 2.10 -6.34
CA ARG A 72 -11.92 2.55 -7.71
C ARG A 72 -12.16 1.46 -8.75
N LYS A 73 -11.73 0.23 -8.49
CA LYS A 73 -12.00 -0.91 -9.39
C LYS A 73 -13.49 -1.22 -9.53
N ARG A 74 -14.25 -1.16 -8.44
CA ARG A 74 -15.71 -1.38 -8.47
C ARG A 74 -16.42 -0.28 -9.26
N ASN A 75 -16.07 0.98 -9.01
CA ASN A 75 -16.66 2.13 -9.70
C ASN A 75 -16.33 2.09 -11.19
N LEU A 76 -15.10 1.75 -11.56
CA LEU A 76 -14.72 1.60 -12.96
C LEU A 76 -15.51 0.47 -13.64
N LYS A 77 -15.66 -0.68 -12.98
CA LYS A 77 -16.49 -1.78 -13.52
C LYS A 77 -17.95 -1.37 -13.71
N ALA A 78 -18.53 -0.68 -12.72
CA ALA A 78 -19.89 -0.18 -12.82
C ALA A 78 -20.06 0.83 -13.96
N GLN A 79 -19.11 1.75 -14.13
CA GLN A 79 -19.11 2.71 -15.25
C GLN A 79 -18.97 2.02 -16.61
N ILE A 80 -18.11 1.00 -16.70
CA ILE A 80 -17.96 0.21 -17.92
C ILE A 80 -19.26 -0.53 -18.23
N GLU A 81 -19.88 -1.16 -17.24
CA GLU A 81 -21.15 -1.87 -17.40
C GLU A 81 -22.29 -0.93 -17.81
N GLU A 82 -22.36 0.27 -17.20
CA GLU A 82 -23.31 1.31 -17.59
C GLU A 82 -23.06 1.79 -19.03
N ASN A 83 -21.81 2.08 -19.40
CA ASN A 83 -21.46 2.50 -20.75
C ASN A 83 -21.78 1.40 -21.79
N ILE A 84 -21.49 0.14 -21.48
CA ILE A 84 -21.84 -1.00 -22.34
C ILE A 84 -23.35 -1.10 -22.50
N ALA A 85 -24.12 -1.00 -21.40
CA ALA A 85 -25.57 -1.03 -21.45
C ALA A 85 -26.15 0.13 -22.28
N GLN A 86 -25.62 1.35 -22.12
CA GLN A 86 -26.01 2.52 -22.92
C GLN A 86 -25.69 2.33 -24.41
N GLN A 87 -24.50 1.82 -24.75
CA GLN A 87 -24.12 1.54 -26.13
C GLN A 87 -25.00 0.45 -26.74
N ARG A 88 -25.27 -0.65 -26.02
CA ARG A 88 -26.17 -1.73 -26.46
C ARG A 88 -27.58 -1.20 -26.75
N ALA A 89 -28.12 -0.39 -25.85
CA ALA A 89 -29.43 0.25 -26.04
C ALA A 89 -29.45 1.20 -27.26
N TYR A 90 -28.35 1.91 -27.51
CA TYR A 90 -28.21 2.80 -28.67
C TYR A 90 -28.12 2.04 -30.00
N PHE A 91 -27.37 0.93 -30.04
CA PHE A 91 -27.18 0.12 -31.25
C PHE A 91 -28.26 -0.94 -31.47
N GLY A 92 -29.21 -1.11 -30.54
CA GLY A 92 -30.34 -2.04 -30.68
C GLY A 92 -29.93 -3.51 -30.71
N ILE A 93 -28.81 -3.85 -30.07
CA ILE A 93 -28.30 -5.23 -29.98
C ILE A 93 -29.06 -5.93 -28.83
N GLU A 94 -29.89 -6.92 -29.15
CA GLU A 94 -30.61 -7.74 -28.16
C GLU A 94 -29.65 -8.68 -27.40
N ASP A 95 -29.94 -8.93 -26.12
CA ASP A 95 -29.11 -9.74 -25.24
C ASP A 95 -29.14 -11.23 -25.63
N ASP A 96 -28.22 -11.64 -26.50
CA ASP A 96 -27.86 -13.06 -26.64
C ASP A 96 -26.86 -13.41 -25.53
N PRO A 97 -27.13 -14.39 -24.65
CA PRO A 97 -26.22 -14.75 -23.57
C PRO A 97 -25.05 -15.57 -24.10
N GLU A 98 -24.15 -14.95 -24.86
CA GLU A 98 -22.84 -15.53 -25.16
C GLU A 98 -21.92 -15.38 -23.93
N ASP A 99 -21.61 -16.55 -23.39
CA ASP A 99 -20.60 -16.91 -22.44
C ASP A 99 -19.26 -16.21 -22.73
N PRO A 100 -18.70 -15.42 -21.79
CA PRO A 100 -17.40 -14.77 -21.97
C PRO A 100 -16.29 -15.79 -21.70
N ASP A 101 -16.11 -16.74 -22.62
CA ASP A 101 -14.99 -17.66 -22.60
C ASP A 101 -13.73 -16.98 -23.16
N GLN A 102 -12.73 -16.86 -22.28
CA GLN A 102 -11.30 -16.84 -22.56
C GLN A 102 -10.79 -15.84 -23.61
N VAL A 103 -10.46 -14.63 -23.15
CA VAL A 103 -9.35 -13.87 -23.74
C VAL A 103 -8.03 -14.49 -23.28
N ASP A 104 -7.56 -15.43 -24.09
CA ASP A 104 -6.21 -16.00 -24.04
C ASP A 104 -5.18 -14.86 -24.13
N SER A 105 -4.42 -14.65 -23.06
CA SER A 105 -3.30 -13.70 -23.06
C SER A 105 -2.19 -14.29 -23.90
N GLY A 106 -2.19 -13.89 -25.18
CA GLY A 106 -1.13 -14.19 -26.13
C GLY A 106 0.24 -13.83 -25.54
N ASP A 107 1.07 -14.86 -25.40
CA ASP A 107 2.48 -14.79 -25.05
C ASP A 107 3.22 -13.99 -26.14
N ALA A 108 3.41 -12.69 -25.88
CA ALA A 108 4.10 -11.78 -26.79
C ALA A 108 5.60 -12.09 -26.77
N ALA A 109 6.06 -12.80 -27.80
CA ALA A 109 7.47 -12.97 -28.10
C ALA A 109 8.14 -11.59 -28.19
N VAL A 110 9.07 -11.31 -27.28
CA VAL A 110 9.84 -10.06 -27.27
C VAL A 110 10.77 -10.05 -28.49
N GLU A 111 10.36 -9.33 -29.53
CA GLU A 111 11.21 -9.07 -30.70
C GLU A 111 12.43 -8.23 -30.27
N GLN A 112 13.61 -8.61 -30.76
CA GLN A 112 14.84 -7.88 -30.47
C GLN A 112 14.82 -6.55 -31.23
N PRO A 113 15.20 -5.43 -30.60
CA PRO A 113 15.10 -4.12 -31.22
C PRO A 113 16.13 -3.94 -32.34
N ASP A 114 15.70 -3.38 -33.47
CA ASP A 114 16.57 -3.07 -34.61
C ASP A 114 17.50 -1.89 -34.26
N VAL A 115 18.81 -2.16 -34.23
CA VAL A 115 19.86 -1.17 -33.95
C VAL A 115 20.58 -0.80 -35.25
N THR A 116 20.60 0.49 -35.59
CA THR A 116 21.32 1.02 -36.75
C THR A 116 22.37 2.04 -36.30
N GLU A 117 23.59 1.95 -36.86
CA GLU A 117 24.70 2.85 -36.52
C GLU A 117 24.96 3.83 -37.67
N TYR A 118 25.03 5.11 -37.34
CA TYR A 118 25.38 6.18 -38.27
C TYR A 118 26.68 6.82 -37.82
N GLN A 119 27.68 6.83 -38.70
CA GLN A 119 28.98 7.43 -38.44
C GLN A 119 29.09 8.77 -39.18
N THR A 120 29.34 9.83 -38.42
CA THR A 120 29.82 11.09 -38.96
C THR A 120 31.31 11.24 -38.63
N PRO A 121 32.06 12.14 -39.29
CA PRO A 121 33.51 12.23 -39.14
C PRO A 121 33.99 12.42 -37.70
N ASN A 122 33.17 13.02 -36.84
CA ASN A 122 33.52 13.34 -35.46
C ASN A 122 32.66 12.62 -34.41
N THR A 123 31.56 11.94 -34.78
CA THR A 123 30.67 11.26 -33.83
C THR A 123 30.01 10.01 -34.42
N LEU A 124 29.92 8.94 -33.61
CA LEU A 124 29.15 7.74 -33.90
C LEU A 124 27.81 7.80 -33.15
N THR A 125 26.70 7.71 -33.88
CA THR A 125 25.35 7.79 -33.33
C THR A 125 24.61 6.49 -33.62
N THR A 126 24.15 5.81 -32.57
CA THR A 126 23.37 4.57 -32.68
C THR A 126 21.89 4.87 -32.45
N VAL A 127 21.03 4.50 -33.40
CA VAL A 127 19.57 4.69 -33.33
C VAL A 127 18.90 3.32 -33.19
N THR A 128 18.14 3.16 -32.10
CA THR A 128 17.35 1.95 -31.80
C THR A 128 15.87 2.26 -32.01
N VAL A 129 15.23 1.55 -32.94
CA VAL A 129 13.79 1.70 -33.20
C VAL A 129 13.04 0.56 -32.51
N VAL A 130 12.10 0.89 -31.63
CA VAL A 130 11.22 -0.08 -30.96
C VAL A 130 9.82 0.09 -31.53
N SER A 131 9.30 -0.98 -32.14
CA SER A 131 8.00 -1.04 -32.84
C SER A 131 6.80 -0.89 -31.90
N GLU A 132 6.91 -1.39 -30.67
CA GLU A 132 5.85 -1.31 -29.65
C GLU A 132 6.33 -0.46 -28.46
N LEU A 133 6.12 0.85 -28.55
CA LEU A 133 6.43 1.77 -27.46
C LEU A 133 5.25 1.80 -26.49
N ASP A 134 5.33 0.96 -25.46
CA ASP A 134 4.30 0.84 -24.44
C ASP A 134 4.23 2.09 -23.56
N VAL A 135 3.27 2.98 -23.84
CA VAL A 135 3.13 4.31 -23.19
C VAL A 135 2.85 4.18 -21.69
N ASP A 136 2.27 3.05 -21.26
CA ASP A 136 2.02 2.79 -19.83
C ASP A 136 3.32 2.49 -19.06
N SER A 137 4.33 1.93 -19.73
CA SER A 137 5.68 1.73 -19.18
C SER A 137 6.46 3.05 -19.02
N LEU A 138 6.15 4.06 -19.85
CA LEU A 138 6.73 5.40 -19.75
C LEU A 138 6.16 6.23 -18.58
N ARG A 139 5.03 5.81 -18.03
CA ARG A 139 4.33 6.47 -16.90
C ARG A 139 5.04 6.31 -15.56
N GLY A 140 6.15 5.57 -15.51
CA GLY A 140 7.03 5.42 -14.35
C GLY A 140 8.05 6.55 -14.13
N TRP A 141 8.14 7.53 -15.05
CA TRP A 141 9.09 8.65 -14.94
C TRP A 141 8.78 9.68 -13.84
N ASP A 142 7.63 9.58 -13.16
CA ASP A 142 7.31 10.37 -11.96
C ASP A 142 8.01 9.84 -10.67
N ALA A 143 8.82 8.80 -10.77
CA ALA A 143 9.63 8.34 -9.65
C ALA A 143 10.85 9.26 -9.45
N PRO A 144 11.09 9.78 -8.23
CA PRO A 144 12.23 10.66 -7.99
C PRO A 144 13.53 9.90 -8.23
N VAL A 145 14.28 10.33 -9.25
CA VAL A 145 15.64 9.87 -9.52
C VAL A 145 16.48 10.14 -8.27
N GLN A 146 17.00 9.08 -7.65
CA GLN A 146 17.99 9.17 -6.58
C GLN A 146 19.31 9.60 -7.22
N ILE A 147 19.49 10.91 -7.39
CA ILE A 147 20.79 11.48 -7.76
C ILE A 147 21.69 11.28 -6.54
N SER A 148 22.56 10.27 -6.58
CA SER A 148 23.65 10.14 -5.62
C SER A 148 24.57 11.34 -5.80
N ARG A 149 24.38 12.35 -4.95
CA ARG A 149 25.22 13.54 -4.88
C ARG A 149 26.63 13.10 -4.50
N SER A 150 27.50 13.01 -5.50
CA SER A 150 28.94 12.91 -5.32
C SER A 150 29.40 14.05 -4.40
N GLN A 151 30.17 13.68 -3.38
CA GLN A 151 30.71 14.60 -2.38
C GLN A 151 31.63 15.61 -3.07
N GLU A 152 31.24 16.86 -3.04
CA GLU A 152 32.12 17.99 -3.34
C GLU A 152 32.24 18.78 -2.05
N SER A 153 33.43 18.72 -1.47
CA SER A 153 33.86 19.46 -0.29
C SER A 153 33.89 20.94 -0.63
N ASP A 154 33.17 21.77 0.11
CA ASP A 154 33.54 23.17 0.26
C ASP A 154 33.08 23.73 1.61
N SER A 155 33.97 24.56 2.12
CA SER A 155 34.15 25.06 3.49
C SER A 155 33.06 25.98 4.03
N GLU A 156 32.79 25.81 5.32
CA GLU A 156 32.45 26.79 6.36
C GLU A 156 31.82 28.14 5.94
N ASN A 157 30.55 28.33 6.32
CA ASN A 157 30.09 29.64 6.77
C ASN A 157 28.96 29.50 7.80
N GLU A 158 29.27 29.67 9.09
CA GLU A 158 28.32 29.63 10.18
C GLU A 158 27.46 30.91 10.20
N LYS A 159 26.21 30.83 9.76
CA LYS A 159 25.19 31.82 10.10
C LYS A 159 24.40 31.35 11.31
N THR A 160 24.70 31.96 12.44
CA THR A 160 23.98 31.84 13.72
C THR A 160 22.53 32.29 13.57
N VAL A 161 21.58 31.35 13.66
CA VAL A 161 20.15 31.67 13.77
C VAL A 161 19.80 31.79 15.25
N GLN A 162 19.69 33.02 15.74
CA GLN A 162 19.21 33.31 17.09
C GLN A 162 17.75 32.85 17.23
N HIS A 163 17.53 31.78 18.01
CA HIS A 163 16.19 31.38 18.45
C HIS A 163 15.70 32.35 19.53
N VAL A 164 14.77 33.23 19.17
CA VAL A 164 14.04 34.07 20.13
C VAL A 164 13.10 33.19 20.93
N ARG A 165 13.48 32.88 22.17
CA ARG A 165 12.67 32.12 23.12
C ARG A 165 11.66 33.09 23.76
N MET A 166 10.46 33.19 23.18
CA MET A 166 9.37 33.94 23.81
C MET A 166 8.93 33.25 25.10
N SER A 167 9.31 33.84 26.23
CA SER A 167 8.78 33.52 27.55
C SER A 167 7.28 33.87 27.60
N ARG A 168 6.42 32.86 27.72
CA ARG A 168 5.02 33.05 28.11
C ARG A 168 5.00 33.29 29.62
N ASN A 169 4.91 34.54 30.03
CA ASN A 169 4.48 34.89 31.39
C ASN A 169 2.98 34.62 31.47
N LEU A 170 2.58 33.58 32.19
CA LEU A 170 1.23 33.50 32.73
C LEU A 170 1.24 34.14 34.11
N ARG A 171 0.33 35.10 34.29
CA ARG A 171 0.02 35.77 35.55
C ARG A 171 -1.22 35.12 36.14
#